data_AF-A0A2E5JLG3-F1
#
_entry.id   AF-A0A2E5JLG3-F1
#
_cell.length_a   1.000
_cell.length_b   1.000
_cell.length_c   1.000
_cell.angle_alpha   90.00
_cell.angle_beta   90.00
_cell.angle_gamma   90.00
#
_symmetry.space_group_name_H-M   'P 1'
#
loop_
_entity.id
_entity.type
_entity.pdbx_description
1 polymer ?
#
loop_
_entity_poly.entity_id
_entity_poly.type
_entity_poly.pdbx_seq_one_letter_code
_entity_poly.pdbx_strand_id
1 'polypeptide(L)'
;MAYNKAMSEAASKREASKRNEVVVKPPPQLEVVENKKAPWNKGKTHISRKTRGAITHLATKGGTITDAAAAVGMSRSGLSKAMQREDVRALLDTEVSRRLAVSAARAAHTLDTLVAEARSERVQLEAATAILDRTGHGVGNELLQLGQAVQIHIDLGD
;
A
#
# COMPACT_ATOMS: atom_id res chain seq x y z
N MET A 1 55.28 -23.21 49.73
CA MET A 1 53.87 -23.48 49.39
C MET A 1 53.06 -22.18 49.25
N ALA A 2 53.47 -21.26 48.38
CA ALA A 2 52.74 -19.99 48.14
C ALA A 2 52.38 -19.76 46.65
N TYR A 3 52.97 -20.55 45.75
CA TYR A 3 52.82 -20.38 44.29
C TYR A 3 51.49 -20.94 43.75
N ASN A 4 50.96 -22.00 44.36
CA ASN A 4 49.70 -22.64 43.91
C ASN A 4 48.43 -21.95 44.42
N LYS A 5 48.53 -21.02 45.38
CA LYS A 5 47.38 -20.24 45.87
C LYS A 5 47.08 -19.03 44.98
N ALA A 6 48.12 -18.39 44.44
CA ALA A 6 48.00 -17.23 43.55
C ALA A 6 47.39 -17.58 42.17
N MET A 7 47.59 -18.81 41.66
CA MET A 7 47.03 -19.24 40.37
C MET A 7 45.56 -19.68 40.46
N SER A 8 45.10 -20.14 41.63
CA SER A 8 43.69 -20.48 41.89
C SER A 8 42.80 -19.25 42.04
N GLU A 9 43.32 -18.15 42.60
CA GLU A 9 42.59 -16.88 42.72
C GLU A 9 42.50 -16.09 41.41
N ALA A 10 43.47 -16.27 40.50
CA ALA A 10 43.46 -15.63 39.18
C ALA A 10 42.50 -16.31 38.17
N ALA A 11 42.19 -17.60 38.36
CA ALA A 11 41.21 -18.32 37.56
C ALA A 11 39.76 -17.98 38.00
N SER A 12 39.51 -17.89 39.31
CA SER A 12 38.18 -17.56 39.84
C SER A 12 37.75 -16.11 39.55
N LYS A 13 38.70 -15.16 39.41
CA LYS A 13 38.41 -13.78 39.01
C LYS A 13 38.15 -13.57 37.51
N ARG A 14 38.46 -14.55 36.65
CA ARG A 14 38.19 -14.47 35.20
C ARG A 14 36.83 -15.05 34.80
N GLU A 15 36.23 -15.92 35.62
CA GLU A 15 34.88 -16.45 35.42
C GLU A 15 33.76 -15.49 35.88
N ALA A 16 34.09 -14.48 36.71
CA ALA A 16 33.12 -13.47 37.15
C ALA A 16 32.85 -12.37 36.10
N SER A 17 33.55 -12.36 34.96
CA SER A 17 33.46 -11.32 33.93
C SER A 17 32.80 -11.78 32.62
N LYS A 18 31.92 -12.79 32.69
CA LYS A 18 31.09 -13.24 31.55
C LYS A 18 29.64 -13.51 31.96
N ARG A 19 28.96 -12.47 32.43
CA ARG A 19 27.50 -12.34 32.29
C ARG A 19 27.21 -10.88 31.99
N ASN A 20 27.55 -10.47 30.76
CA ASN A 20 26.93 -9.29 30.18
C ASN A 20 25.47 -9.71 29.95
N GLU A 21 24.62 -9.50 30.94
CA GLU A 21 23.18 -9.49 30.75
C GLU A 21 22.93 -8.50 29.62
N VAL A 22 22.55 -9.03 28.45
CA VAL A 22 21.89 -8.23 27.44
C VAL A 22 20.60 -7.79 28.11
N VAL A 23 20.63 -6.60 28.70
CA VAL A 23 19.43 -5.87 29.07
C VAL A 23 18.74 -5.60 27.74
N VAL A 24 17.94 -6.57 27.30
CA VAL A 24 16.93 -6.35 26.28
C VAL A 24 15.99 -5.37 26.94
N LYS A 25 16.27 -4.08 26.76
CA LYS A 25 15.34 -3.03 27.10
C LYS A 25 14.05 -3.45 26.42
N PRO A 26 12.96 -3.73 27.16
CA PRO A 26 11.71 -4.13 26.54
C PRO A 26 11.41 -3.10 25.45
N PRO A 27 10.94 -3.55 24.26
CA PRO A 27 10.61 -2.63 23.18
C PRO A 27 9.83 -1.47 23.79
N PRO A 28 10.17 -0.21 23.45
CA PRO A 28 9.53 0.94 24.05
C PRO A 28 8.04 0.65 24.03
N GLN A 29 7.47 0.45 25.22
CA GLN A 29 6.05 0.20 25.30
C GLN A 29 5.47 1.42 24.60
N LEU A 30 4.77 1.19 23.48
CA LEU A 30 4.01 2.24 22.85
C LEU A 30 3.16 2.75 23.99
N GLU A 31 3.54 3.91 24.55
CA GLU A 31 2.70 4.60 25.49
C GLU A 31 1.40 4.69 24.74
N VAL A 32 0.40 3.97 25.24
CA VAL A 32 -0.96 4.15 24.81
C VAL A 32 -1.19 5.60 25.18
N VAL A 33 -0.97 6.49 24.20
CA VAL A 33 -1.44 7.86 24.27
C VAL A 33 -2.93 7.65 24.38
N GLU A 34 -3.39 7.58 25.63
CA GLU A 34 -4.77 7.49 26.01
C GLU A 34 -5.36 8.74 25.38
N ASN A 35 -5.91 8.56 24.19
CA ASN A 35 -6.36 9.65 23.35
C ASN A 35 -7.57 10.20 24.09
N LYS A 36 -7.32 11.23 24.91
CA LYS A 36 -8.27 11.83 25.83
C LYS A 36 -9.50 12.20 25.02
N LYS A 37 -10.54 11.37 25.20
CA LYS A 37 -11.87 11.50 24.60
C LYS A 37 -11.86 11.45 23.08
N ALA A 38 -12.16 10.27 22.52
CA ALA A 38 -12.68 10.17 21.16
C ALA A 38 -13.80 11.22 21.00
N PRO A 39 -13.67 12.21 20.09
CA PRO A 39 -14.75 13.15 19.87
C PRO A 39 -15.90 12.33 19.29
N TRP A 40 -16.92 12.15 20.12
CA TRP A 40 -18.32 11.88 19.80
C TRP A 40 -18.49 11.37 18.38
N ASN A 41 -18.67 10.06 18.22
CA ASN A 41 -19.08 9.37 16.99
C ASN A 41 -19.85 10.34 16.07
N LYS A 42 -19.14 10.99 15.14
CA LYS A 42 -19.73 11.95 14.21
C LYS A 42 -20.70 11.12 13.40
N GLY A 43 -21.99 11.25 13.73
CA GLY A 43 -23.03 10.33 13.28
C GLY A 43 -22.87 10.05 11.81
N LYS A 44 -22.85 8.75 11.44
CA LYS A 44 -22.75 8.26 10.06
C LYS A 44 -23.44 9.24 9.12
N THR A 45 -22.67 10.07 8.40
CA THR A 45 -23.26 11.10 7.56
C THR A 45 -24.07 10.41 6.49
N HIS A 46 -25.40 10.52 6.63
CA HIS A 46 -26.31 9.77 5.78
C HIS A 46 -26.31 10.39 4.37
N ILE A 47 -25.61 9.73 3.45
CA ILE A 47 -25.65 10.10 2.03
C ILE A 47 -27.04 9.75 1.50
N SER A 48 -27.76 10.76 1.04
CA SER A 48 -29.07 10.61 0.39
C SER A 48 -29.04 9.58 -0.73
N ARG A 49 -30.11 8.78 -0.85
CA ARG A 49 -30.26 7.80 -1.93
C ARG A 49 -30.14 8.44 -3.32
N LYS A 50 -30.64 9.67 -3.50
CA LYS A 50 -30.50 10.41 -4.77
C LYS A 50 -29.05 10.80 -5.05
N THR A 51 -28.32 11.27 -4.03
CA THR A 51 -26.90 11.61 -4.15
C THR A 51 -26.06 10.38 -4.48
N ARG A 52 -26.33 9.25 -3.80
CA ARG A 52 -25.70 7.97 -4.12
C ARG A 52 -25.99 7.55 -5.57
N GLY A 53 -27.24 7.65 -6.01
CA GLY A 53 -27.63 7.36 -7.39
C GLY A 53 -26.89 8.22 -8.42
N ALA A 54 -26.73 9.52 -8.15
CA ALA A 54 -25.99 10.42 -9.04
C ALA A 54 -24.50 10.07 -9.10
N ILE A 55 -23.88 9.73 -7.96
CA ILE A 55 -22.48 9.26 -7.91
C ILE A 55 -22.32 7.98 -8.70
N THR A 56 -23.22 7.01 -8.50
CA THR A 56 -23.21 5.78 -9.26
C THR A 56 -23.37 6.08 -10.75
N HIS A 57 -24.24 7.01 -11.15
CA HIS A 57 -24.37 7.42 -12.54
C HIS A 57 -23.05 8.00 -13.10
N LEU A 58 -22.40 8.91 -12.37
CA LEU A 58 -21.11 9.51 -12.74
C LEU A 58 -20.02 8.45 -12.89
N ALA A 59 -19.85 7.60 -11.89
CA ALA A 59 -18.88 6.51 -11.94
C ALA A 59 -19.23 5.51 -13.05
N THR A 60 -20.52 5.36 -13.39
CA THR A 60 -21.01 4.36 -14.34
C THR A 60 -20.86 4.70 -15.80
N LYS A 61 -21.40 5.84 -16.18
CA LYS A 61 -21.53 6.29 -17.55
C LYS A 61 -20.57 7.42 -17.88
N GLY A 62 -19.92 8.00 -16.88
CA GLY A 62 -19.22 9.27 -17.02
C GLY A 62 -20.21 10.42 -17.24
N GLY A 63 -19.74 11.46 -17.91
CA GLY A 63 -20.53 12.64 -18.25
C GLY A 63 -20.40 13.78 -17.25
N THR A 64 -21.27 14.79 -17.38
CA THR A 64 -21.20 16.01 -16.57
C THR A 64 -22.06 15.90 -15.30
N ILE A 65 -21.81 16.79 -14.33
CA ILE A 65 -22.66 16.95 -13.14
C ILE A 65 -24.12 17.19 -13.52
N THR A 66 -24.37 17.88 -14.63
CA THR A 66 -25.74 18.18 -15.11
C THR A 66 -26.46 16.89 -15.52
N ASP A 67 -25.79 16.01 -16.26
CA ASP A 67 -26.38 14.75 -16.75
C ASP A 67 -26.70 13.80 -15.60
N ALA A 68 -25.77 13.69 -14.64
CA ALA A 68 -25.96 12.87 -13.46
C ALA A 68 -27.06 13.38 -12.54
N ALA A 69 -27.19 14.71 -12.40
CA ALA A 69 -28.26 15.32 -11.64
C ALA A 69 -29.63 15.11 -12.31
N ALA A 70 -29.70 15.25 -13.64
CA ALA A 70 -30.90 15.00 -14.42
C ALA A 70 -31.36 13.53 -14.31
N ALA A 71 -30.43 12.58 -14.37
CA ALA A 71 -30.73 11.14 -14.29
C ALA A 71 -31.42 10.72 -12.98
N VAL A 72 -31.26 11.48 -11.89
CA VAL A 72 -31.87 11.18 -10.58
C VAL A 72 -32.90 12.20 -10.13
N GLY A 73 -33.27 13.16 -11.00
CA GLY A 73 -34.20 14.23 -10.68
C GLY A 73 -33.71 15.13 -9.53
N MET A 74 -32.42 15.51 -9.56
CA MET A 74 -31.81 16.48 -8.65
C MET A 74 -31.41 17.75 -9.42
N SER A 75 -31.39 18.89 -8.74
CA SER A 75 -30.82 20.11 -9.33
C SER A 75 -29.30 20.00 -9.45
N ARG A 76 -28.73 20.56 -10.54
CA ARG A 76 -27.27 20.65 -10.72
C ARG A 76 -26.58 21.29 -9.52
N SER A 77 -27.15 22.37 -8.99
CA SER A 77 -26.59 23.08 -7.83
C SER A 77 -26.63 22.23 -6.56
N GLY A 78 -27.67 21.42 -6.36
CA GLY A 78 -27.79 20.47 -5.26
C GLY A 78 -26.71 19.39 -5.32
N LEU A 79 -26.48 18.81 -6.51
CA LEU A 79 -25.42 17.81 -6.69
C LEU A 79 -24.03 18.42 -6.52
N SER A 80 -23.79 19.62 -7.06
CA SER A 80 -22.53 20.34 -6.90
C SER A 80 -22.20 20.61 -5.42
N LYS A 81 -23.18 21.08 -4.64
CA LYS A 81 -23.01 21.25 -3.19
C LYS A 81 -22.76 19.91 -2.48
N ALA A 82 -23.46 18.84 -2.88
CA ALA A 82 -23.22 17.52 -2.30
C ALA A 82 -21.80 17.02 -2.56
N MET A 83 -21.26 17.23 -3.78
CA MET A 83 -19.89 16.86 -4.16
C MET A 83 -18.80 17.63 -3.40
N GLN A 84 -19.12 18.72 -2.72
CA GLN A 84 -18.16 19.42 -1.85
C GLN A 84 -17.96 18.72 -0.51
N ARG A 85 -18.89 17.86 -0.11
CA ARG A 85 -18.79 17.10 1.14
C ARG A 85 -17.78 15.97 0.99
N GLU A 86 -16.94 15.81 1.99
CA GLU A 86 -15.86 14.82 1.97
C GLU A 86 -16.39 13.37 1.96
N ASP A 87 -17.48 13.09 2.68
CA ASP A 87 -18.10 11.77 2.70
C ASP A 87 -18.65 11.35 1.33
N VAL A 88 -19.14 12.31 0.57
CA VAL A 88 -19.65 12.12 -0.78
C VAL A 88 -18.51 11.91 -1.79
N ARG A 89 -17.40 12.64 -1.65
CA ARG A 89 -16.18 12.45 -2.45
C ARG A 89 -15.55 11.08 -2.21
N ALA A 90 -15.40 10.69 -0.95
CA ALA A 90 -14.88 9.36 -0.60
C ALA A 90 -15.73 8.23 -1.20
N LEU A 91 -17.05 8.39 -1.26
CA LEU A 91 -17.93 7.44 -1.93
C LEU A 91 -17.68 7.40 -3.45
N LEU A 92 -17.52 8.55 -4.10
CA LEU A 92 -17.18 8.61 -5.51
C LEU A 92 -15.84 7.92 -5.79
N ASP A 93 -14.81 8.22 -5.01
CA ASP A 93 -13.48 7.62 -5.15
C ASP A 93 -13.52 6.10 -4.98
N THR A 94 -14.33 5.61 -4.03
CA THR A 94 -14.55 4.17 -3.83
C THR A 94 -15.19 3.53 -5.06
N GLU A 95 -16.24 4.13 -5.62
CA GLU A 95 -16.92 3.61 -6.81
C GLU A 95 -16.03 3.64 -8.06
N VAL A 96 -15.24 4.70 -8.23
CA VAL A 96 -14.25 4.82 -9.32
C VAL A 96 -13.16 3.77 -9.15
N SER A 97 -12.60 3.62 -7.95
CA SER A 97 -11.56 2.63 -7.66
C SER A 97 -12.03 1.20 -7.92
N ARG A 98 -13.26 0.87 -7.49
CA ARG A 98 -13.89 -0.43 -7.77
C ARG A 98 -13.97 -0.71 -9.27
N ARG A 99 -14.30 0.30 -10.06
CA ARG A 99 -14.43 0.17 -11.52
C ARG A 99 -13.09 0.05 -12.21
N LEU A 100 -12.11 0.85 -11.79
CA LEU A 100 -10.74 0.74 -12.26
C LEU A 100 -10.18 -0.66 -11.97
N ALA A 101 -10.45 -1.23 -10.80
CA ALA A 101 -10.02 -2.59 -10.47
C ALA A 101 -10.62 -3.64 -11.43
N VAL A 102 -11.92 -3.55 -11.75
CA VAL A 102 -12.55 -4.46 -12.72
C VAL A 102 -11.99 -4.26 -14.13
N SER A 103 -11.81 -3.02 -14.55
CA SER A 103 -11.21 -2.71 -15.86
C SER A 103 -9.76 -3.16 -15.95
N ALA A 104 -8.99 -3.04 -14.87
CA ALA A 104 -7.61 -3.52 -14.79
C ALA A 104 -7.54 -5.03 -14.96
N ALA A 105 -8.43 -5.80 -14.32
CA ALA A 105 -8.51 -7.25 -14.49
C ALA A 105 -8.82 -7.63 -15.95
N ARG A 106 -9.73 -6.92 -16.61
CA ARG A 106 -10.02 -7.13 -18.04
C ARG A 106 -8.82 -6.81 -18.92
N ALA A 107 -8.16 -5.68 -18.66
CA ALA A 107 -6.97 -5.28 -19.42
C ALA A 107 -5.81 -6.27 -19.24
N ALA A 108 -5.62 -6.81 -18.03
CA ALA A 108 -4.64 -7.86 -17.77
C ALA A 108 -4.93 -9.11 -18.60
N HIS A 109 -6.18 -9.60 -18.59
CA HIS A 109 -6.56 -10.73 -19.42
C HIS A 109 -6.36 -10.48 -20.92
N THR A 110 -6.68 -9.27 -21.40
CA THR A 110 -6.41 -8.89 -22.80
C THR A 110 -4.92 -8.91 -23.12
N LEU A 111 -4.05 -8.44 -22.21
CA LEU A 111 -2.60 -8.50 -22.42
C LEU A 111 -2.12 -9.96 -22.51
N ASP A 112 -2.60 -10.85 -21.64
CA ASP A 112 -2.25 -12.28 -21.69
C ASP A 112 -2.63 -12.89 -23.05
N THR A 113 -3.84 -12.60 -23.55
CA THR A 113 -4.27 -13.06 -24.88
C THR A 113 -3.39 -12.48 -25.99
N LEU A 114 -3.04 -11.19 -25.92
CA LEU A 114 -2.21 -10.54 -26.94
C LEU A 114 -0.79 -11.11 -26.99
N VAL A 115 -0.21 -11.47 -25.84
CA VAL A 115 1.11 -12.13 -25.80
C VAL A 115 1.06 -13.49 -26.48
N ALA A 116 0.01 -14.28 -26.25
CA ALA A 116 -0.08 -15.64 -26.75
C ALA A 116 -0.54 -15.74 -28.21
N GLU A 117 -1.49 -14.89 -28.64
CA GLU A 117 -2.28 -15.14 -29.86
C GLU A 117 -2.27 -13.99 -30.87
N ALA A 118 -1.65 -12.84 -30.57
CA ALA A 118 -1.67 -11.72 -31.53
C ALA A 118 -0.92 -12.09 -32.81
N ARG A 119 -1.49 -11.75 -33.98
CA ARG A 119 -0.89 -12.07 -35.28
C ARG A 119 0.37 -11.24 -35.60
N SER A 120 0.55 -10.11 -34.92
CA SER A 120 1.69 -9.22 -35.11
C SER A 120 2.69 -9.43 -33.98
N GLU A 121 3.91 -9.83 -34.33
CA GLU A 121 5.03 -9.99 -33.39
C GLU A 121 5.28 -8.71 -32.58
N ARG A 122 5.16 -7.54 -33.23
CA ARG A 122 5.28 -6.25 -32.54
C ARG A 122 4.24 -6.10 -31.43
N VAL A 123 3.00 -6.50 -31.67
CA VAL A 123 1.92 -6.42 -30.66
C VAL A 123 2.17 -7.42 -29.52
N GLN A 124 2.67 -8.62 -29.83
CA GLN A 124 3.08 -9.59 -28.79
C GLN A 124 4.20 -9.02 -27.91
N LEU A 125 5.23 -8.43 -28.52
CA LEU A 125 6.36 -7.82 -27.81
C LEU A 125 5.91 -6.63 -26.95
N GLU A 126 5.09 -5.73 -27.49
CA GLU A 126 4.55 -4.59 -26.73
C GLU A 126 3.69 -5.06 -25.55
N ALA A 127 2.86 -6.09 -25.73
CA ALA A 127 2.05 -6.66 -24.65
C ALA A 127 2.93 -7.33 -23.58
N ALA A 128 3.96 -8.09 -23.98
CA ALA A 128 4.89 -8.74 -23.07
C ALA A 128 5.70 -7.71 -22.26
N THR A 129 6.17 -6.66 -22.92
CA THR A 129 6.88 -5.54 -22.26
C THR A 129 5.99 -4.84 -21.24
N ALA A 130 4.74 -4.56 -21.60
CA ALA A 130 3.78 -3.93 -20.69
C ALA A 130 3.48 -4.77 -19.43
N ILE A 131 3.53 -6.11 -19.53
CA ILE A 131 3.40 -7.01 -18.37
C ILE A 131 4.68 -6.95 -17.50
N LEU A 132 5.86 -7.02 -18.11
CA LEU A 132 7.14 -6.94 -17.39
C LEU A 132 7.27 -5.61 -16.63
N ASP A 133 6.92 -4.49 -17.26
CA ASP A 133 6.96 -3.17 -16.63
C ASP A 133 6.04 -3.10 -15.40
N ARG A 134 4.83 -3.66 -15.49
CA ARG A 134 3.85 -3.65 -14.38
C ARG A 134 4.23 -4.60 -13.25
N THR A 135 5.01 -5.63 -13.52
CA THR A 135 5.50 -6.57 -12.50
C THR A 135 6.85 -6.14 -11.90
N GLY A 136 7.40 -5.00 -12.34
CA GLY A 136 8.68 -4.49 -11.85
C GLY A 136 9.91 -5.18 -12.46
N HIS A 137 9.74 -5.88 -13.58
CA HIS A 137 10.81 -6.55 -14.33
C HIS A 137 11.18 -5.80 -15.62
N GLY A 138 10.71 -4.56 -15.78
CA GLY A 138 11.01 -3.71 -16.94
C GLY A 138 12.50 -3.42 -17.07
N VAL A 139 12.99 -3.30 -18.31
CA VAL A 139 14.40 -3.01 -18.62
C VAL A 139 14.66 -1.51 -18.44
N GLY A 140 14.57 -1.07 -17.19
CA GLY A 140 15.03 0.23 -16.71
C GLY A 140 16.22 -0.01 -15.79
N ASN A 141 17.37 0.57 -16.14
CA ASN A 141 18.69 0.34 -15.54
C ASN A 141 18.87 0.92 -14.12
N GLU A 142 17.86 0.87 -13.25
CA GLU A 142 18.00 1.30 -11.86
C GLU A 142 17.23 0.40 -10.90
N LEU A 143 18.01 -0.20 -9.99
CA LEU A 143 17.61 -0.67 -8.68
C LEU A 143 16.44 -1.66 -8.67
N LEU A 144 16.78 -2.95 -8.73
CA LEU A 144 16.04 -3.97 -7.99
C LEU A 144 15.84 -3.48 -6.55
N GLN A 145 14.72 -2.82 -6.27
CA GLN A 145 14.21 -2.62 -4.93
C GLN A 145 13.58 -3.96 -4.49
N LEU A 146 14.43 -4.99 -4.39
CA LEU A 146 14.09 -6.20 -3.66
C LEU A 146 13.96 -5.79 -2.20
N GLY A 147 12.72 -5.63 -1.77
CA GLY A 147 12.34 -5.36 -0.39
C GLY A 147 12.56 -6.56 0.54
N GLN A 148 13.74 -7.20 0.52
CA GLN A 148 14.27 -8.04 1.60
C GLN A 148 15.79 -7.86 1.68
N ALA A 149 16.24 -7.37 2.83
CA ALA A 149 17.62 -7.01 3.12
C ALA A 149 18.57 -8.21 2.96
N VAL A 150 19.35 -8.23 1.89
CA VAL A 150 20.60 -8.98 1.82
C VAL A 150 21.66 -8.04 1.26
N GLN A 151 22.44 -7.42 2.14
CA GLN A 151 23.70 -6.78 1.76
C GLN A 151 24.73 -7.89 1.54
N ILE A 152 25.01 -8.22 0.29
CA ILE A 152 26.18 -9.04 -0.07
C ILE A 152 27.36 -8.08 -0.24
N HIS A 153 28.24 -8.03 0.75
CA HIS A 153 29.58 -7.49 0.57
C HIS A 153 30.41 -8.55 -0.17
N ILE A 154 30.70 -8.34 -1.44
CA ILE A 154 31.70 -9.11 -2.16
C ILE A 154 33.01 -8.35 -2.00
N ASP A 155 33.89 -8.87 -1.15
CA ASP A 155 35.26 -8.40 -1.02
C ASP A 155 36.08 -9.06 -2.14
N LEU A 156 36.54 -8.25 -3.10
CA LEU A 156 37.51 -8.65 -4.11
C LEU A 156 38.86 -8.12 -3.64
N GLY A 157 39.52 -8.92 -2.79
CA GLY A 157 40.94 -8.77 -2.48
C GLY A 157 41.77 -9.67 -3.40
N ASP A 158 42.84 -9.09 -3.95
CA ASP A 158 43.81 -9.66 -4.90
C ASP A 158 44.35 -11.06 -4.57
#